data_AF-A0A848EA44-F1
#
_entry.id   AF-A0A848EA44-F1
#
_cell.length_a   1.000
_cell.length_b   1.000
_cell.length_c   1.000
_cell.angle_alpha   90.00
_cell.angle_beta   90.00
_cell.angle_gamma   90.00
#
_symmetry.space_group_name_H-M   'P 1'
#
loop_
_entity.id
_entity.type
_entity.pdbx_description
1 polymer ?
#
loop_
_entity_poly.entity_id
_entity_poly.type
_entity_poly.pdbx_seq_one_letter_code
_entity_poly.pdbx_strand_id
1 'polypeptide(L)'
;MSDPPDDHDAYLRAYYESNRAERERLAARLDRTPFGERLASRLWRELSWCRDGEGLIHAHHRDYCGHGLIRTATGVMLCEIQDGHQPGPPIAQWPDRDAFVAFFARQSDWTCSGWEPAEPVFYTDDPWARSNQRLTRAIIEGFLPFW
;
A
#
# COMPACT_ATOMS: atom_id res chain seq x y z
N MET A 1 24.92 -25.25 -4.77
CA MET A 1 24.74 -23.94 -5.41
C MET A 1 25.63 -23.96 -6.63
N SER A 2 25.06 -23.99 -7.83
CA SER A 2 25.81 -23.95 -9.09
C SER A 2 26.33 -22.54 -9.33
N ASP A 3 27.52 -22.41 -9.92
CA ASP A 3 28.11 -21.13 -10.27
C ASP A 3 27.16 -20.30 -11.17
N PRO A 4 27.11 -18.96 -10.97
CA PRO A 4 26.31 -18.10 -11.83
C PRO A 4 26.87 -18.12 -13.26
N PRO A 5 26.01 -18.13 -14.30
CA PRO A 5 26.47 -18.16 -15.69
C PRO A 5 27.32 -16.92 -16.03
N ASP A 6 28.38 -17.12 -16.84
CA ASP A 6 29.32 -16.07 -17.30
C ASP A 6 28.65 -14.95 -18.11
N ASP A 7 27.42 -15.18 -18.59
CA ASP A 7 26.60 -14.18 -19.26
C ASP A 7 25.73 -13.43 -18.25
N HIS A 8 26.21 -12.25 -17.84
CA HIS A 8 25.52 -11.34 -16.92
C HIS A 8 24.09 -11.04 -17.37
N ASP A 9 23.81 -10.96 -18.67
CA ASP A 9 22.47 -10.70 -19.20
C ASP A 9 21.57 -11.94 -19.06
N ALA A 10 22.12 -13.14 -19.23
CA ALA A 10 21.40 -14.38 -18.94
C ALA A 10 21.10 -14.52 -17.43
N TYR A 11 22.05 -14.17 -16.56
CA TYR A 11 21.84 -14.13 -15.11
C TYR A 11 20.75 -13.13 -14.73
N LEU A 12 20.81 -11.89 -15.24
CA LEU A 12 19.81 -10.87 -14.96
C LEU A 12 18.42 -11.29 -15.44
N ARG A 13 18.29 -11.85 -16.66
CA ARG A 13 17.00 -12.38 -17.15
C ARG A 13 16.45 -13.46 -16.23
N ALA A 14 17.25 -14.48 -15.89
CA ALA A 14 16.82 -15.55 -14.99
C ALA A 14 16.47 -15.03 -13.58
N TYR A 15 17.23 -14.05 -13.08
CA TYR A 15 16.95 -13.38 -11.80
C TYR A 15 15.62 -12.62 -11.83
N TYR A 16 15.35 -11.85 -12.89
CA TYR A 16 14.09 -11.14 -13.06
C TYR A 16 12.90 -12.08 -13.26
N GLU A 17 13.06 -13.18 -14.01
CA GLU A 17 12.03 -14.21 -14.21
C GLU A 17 11.73 -14.98 -12.93
N SER A 18 12.75 -15.45 -12.21
CA SER A 18 12.59 -16.11 -10.92
C SER A 18 11.93 -15.18 -9.90
N ASN A 19 12.32 -13.90 -9.86
CA ASN A 19 11.69 -12.91 -9.02
C ASN A 19 10.23 -12.68 -9.41
N ARG A 20 9.90 -12.70 -10.70
CA ARG A 20 8.51 -12.58 -11.16
C ARG A 20 7.66 -13.74 -10.68
N ALA A 21 8.11 -14.98 -10.89
CA ALA A 21 7.34 -16.17 -10.49
C ALA A 21 7.11 -16.22 -8.97
N GLU A 22 8.13 -15.88 -8.16
CA GLU A 22 7.96 -15.84 -6.70
C GLU A 22 7.02 -14.68 -6.28
N ARG A 23 7.10 -13.52 -6.93
CA ARG A 23 6.17 -12.40 -6.67
C ARG A 23 4.73 -12.79 -6.98
N GLU A 24 4.47 -13.45 -8.11
CA GLU A 24 3.13 -13.95 -8.47
C GLU A 24 2.64 -15.00 -7.46
N ARG A 25 3.53 -15.93 -7.04
CA ARG A 25 3.24 -16.93 -6.01
C ARG A 25 2.91 -16.31 -4.65
N LEU A 26 3.65 -15.30 -4.23
CA LEU A 26 3.37 -14.56 -2.99
C LEU A 26 2.08 -13.75 -3.10
N ALA A 27 1.84 -13.09 -4.23
CA ALA A 27 0.62 -12.33 -4.49
C ALA A 27 -0.63 -13.23 -4.43
N ALA A 28 -0.54 -14.47 -4.91
CA ALA A 28 -1.62 -15.44 -4.81
C ALA A 28 -2.09 -15.69 -3.35
N ARG A 29 -1.18 -15.51 -2.37
CA ARG A 29 -1.44 -15.73 -0.93
C ARG A 29 -1.96 -14.50 -0.19
N LEU A 30 -2.07 -13.34 -0.85
CA LEU A 30 -2.60 -12.13 -0.22
C LEU A 30 -4.07 -12.32 0.19
N ASP A 31 -4.43 -11.74 1.33
CA ASP A 31 -5.78 -11.81 1.84
C ASP A 31 -6.75 -11.02 0.93
N ARG A 32 -7.86 -11.68 0.58
CA ARG A 32 -8.94 -11.14 -0.24
C ARG A 32 -10.17 -10.76 0.59
N THR A 33 -10.11 -11.00 1.90
CA THR A 33 -11.18 -10.65 2.84
C THR A 33 -11.30 -9.13 2.94
N PRO A 34 -12.45 -8.54 2.58
CA PRO A 34 -12.64 -7.10 2.67
C PRO A 34 -12.37 -6.57 4.07
N PHE A 35 -11.79 -5.38 4.18
CA PHE A 35 -11.54 -4.69 5.45
C PHE A 35 -12.84 -4.48 6.24
N GLY A 36 -13.94 -4.22 5.52
CA GLY A 36 -15.26 -4.03 6.07
C GLY A 36 -15.46 -2.62 6.67
N GLU A 37 -16.73 -2.23 6.75
CA GLU A 37 -17.12 -0.87 7.17
C GLU A 37 -16.62 -0.51 8.57
N ARG A 38 -16.57 -1.47 9.49
CA ARG A 38 -16.11 -1.26 10.86
C ARG A 38 -14.64 -0.83 10.90
N LEU A 39 -13.77 -1.53 10.18
CA LEU A 39 -12.34 -1.19 10.15
C LEU A 39 -12.12 0.14 9.44
N ALA A 40 -12.74 0.33 8.27
CA ALA A 40 -12.65 1.57 7.50
C ALA A 40 -13.15 2.80 8.28
N SER A 41 -14.25 2.65 9.04
CA SER A 41 -14.80 3.71 9.89
C SER A 41 -13.87 4.11 11.03
N ARG A 42 -13.22 3.13 11.67
CA ARG A 42 -12.22 3.41 12.71
C ARG A 42 -11.00 4.11 12.12
N LEU A 43 -10.52 3.64 10.97
CA LEU A 43 -9.40 4.26 10.25
C LEU A 43 -9.68 5.74 9.94
N TRP A 44 -10.85 6.06 9.38
CA TRP A 44 -11.22 7.46 9.15
C TRP A 44 -11.19 8.31 10.42
N ARG A 45 -11.75 7.78 11.52
CA ARG A 45 -11.82 8.50 12.80
C ARG A 45 -10.43 8.83 13.32
N GLU A 46 -9.53 7.84 13.35
CA GLU A 46 -8.16 8.06 13.85
C GLU A 46 -7.39 9.02 12.94
N LEU A 47 -7.51 8.89 11.61
CA LEU A 47 -6.89 9.83 10.67
C LEU A 47 -7.43 11.26 10.83
N SER A 48 -8.70 11.42 11.18
CA SER A 48 -9.32 12.74 11.41
C SER A 48 -8.82 13.44 12.68
N TRP A 49 -8.15 12.72 13.58
CA TRP A 49 -7.54 13.28 14.79
C TRP A 49 -6.05 13.61 14.60
N CYS A 50 -5.43 13.16 13.50
CA CYS A 50 -4.08 13.56 13.14
C CYS A 50 -4.02 15.06 12.79
N ARG A 51 -2.82 15.64 12.92
CA ARG A 51 -2.57 17.00 12.41
C ARG A 51 -2.52 16.99 10.88
N ASP A 52 -2.69 18.15 10.29
CA ASP A 52 -2.49 18.33 8.85
C ASP A 52 -1.07 17.88 8.46
N GLY A 53 -0.97 17.03 7.44
CA GLY A 53 0.29 16.42 7.00
C GLY A 53 0.72 15.15 7.75
N GLU A 54 0.00 14.74 8.80
CA GLU A 54 0.26 13.50 9.55
C GLU A 54 -0.76 12.40 9.22
N GLY A 55 -0.47 11.14 9.57
CA GLY A 55 -1.42 10.05 9.38
C GLY A 55 -0.77 8.67 9.48
N LEU A 56 -1.36 7.70 8.79
CA LEU A 56 -0.83 6.35 8.69
C LEU A 56 0.28 6.33 7.64
N ILE A 57 1.48 5.92 8.03
CA ILE A 57 2.61 5.67 7.14
C ILE A 57 2.98 4.19 7.28
N HIS A 58 3.06 3.44 6.18
CA HIS A 58 3.33 1.99 6.20
C HIS A 58 4.56 1.64 7.04
N ALA A 59 5.68 2.32 6.80
CA ALA A 59 6.91 2.14 7.57
C ALA A 59 7.81 3.37 7.46
N HIS A 60 8.69 3.56 8.45
CA HIS A 60 9.60 4.70 8.49
C HIS A 60 10.99 4.28 8.04
N HIS A 61 11.35 4.62 6.81
CA HIS A 61 12.68 4.37 6.23
C HIS A 61 13.26 5.66 5.67
N ARG A 62 14.58 5.65 5.44
CA ARG A 62 15.29 6.83 4.93
C ARG A 62 14.87 7.22 3.51
N ASP A 63 14.59 6.24 2.66
CA ASP A 63 14.49 6.47 1.21
C ASP A 63 13.05 6.26 0.67
N TYR A 64 12.38 5.14 0.96
CA TYR A 64 10.98 4.89 0.56
C TYR A 64 10.20 4.26 1.72
N CYS A 65 9.05 4.86 2.02
CA CYS A 65 8.16 4.48 3.11
C CYS A 65 6.86 3.82 2.62
N GLY A 66 6.63 3.80 1.30
CA GLY A 66 5.47 3.15 0.70
C GLY A 66 4.22 4.02 0.69
N HIS A 67 3.06 3.37 0.75
CA HIS A 67 1.79 4.07 0.86
C HIS A 67 1.59 4.71 2.24
N GLY A 68 1.02 5.91 2.21
CA GLY A 68 0.51 6.59 3.39
C GLY A 68 -0.90 7.10 3.18
N LEU A 69 -1.67 7.12 4.27
CA LEU A 69 -2.93 7.86 4.37
C LEU A 69 -2.71 9.07 5.25
N ILE A 70 -2.73 10.24 4.63
CA ILE A 70 -2.33 11.50 5.25
C ILE A 70 -3.54 12.39 5.42
N ARG A 71 -3.69 12.94 6.63
CA ARG A 71 -4.68 13.97 6.93
C ARG A 71 -4.33 15.24 6.20
N THR A 72 -5.32 15.84 5.57
CA THR A 72 -5.24 17.15 4.92
C THR A 72 -6.25 18.10 5.57
N ALA A 73 -6.13 19.39 5.30
CA ALA A 73 -7.12 20.39 5.72
C ALA A 73 -8.56 20.05 5.26
N THR A 74 -8.71 19.37 4.13
CA THR A 74 -10.00 19.10 3.49
C THR A 74 -10.45 17.64 3.55
N GLY A 75 -9.67 16.74 4.15
CA GLY A 75 -10.01 15.31 4.17
C GLY A 75 -8.80 14.41 4.41
N VAL A 76 -8.78 13.26 3.74
CA VAL A 76 -7.66 12.30 3.77
C VAL A 76 -7.19 12.04 2.34
N MET A 77 -5.88 11.96 2.14
CA MET A 77 -5.29 11.53 0.87
C MET A 77 -4.50 10.24 1.01
N LEU A 78 -4.56 9.40 -0.02
CA LEU A 78 -3.61 8.34 -0.27
C LEU A 78 -2.46 8.90 -1.12
N CYS A 79 -1.23 8.65 -0.73
CA CYS A 79 -0.05 9.06 -1.48
C CYS A 79 1.10 8.07 -1.25
N GLU A 80 2.17 8.21 -2.04
CA GLU A 80 3.46 7.61 -1.69
C GLU A 80 4.21 8.51 -0.71
N ILE A 81 4.95 7.91 0.22
CA ILE A 81 5.78 8.59 1.20
C ILE A 81 7.25 8.33 0.84
N GLN A 82 8.00 9.40 0.62
CA GLN A 82 9.40 9.36 0.19
C GLN A 82 10.29 10.09 1.21
N ASP A 83 11.60 9.87 1.13
CA ASP A 83 12.65 10.70 1.75
C ASP A 83 12.43 11.03 3.24
N GLY A 84 12.16 10.02 4.05
CA GLY A 84 12.01 10.22 5.50
C GLY A 84 10.80 11.07 5.88
N HIS A 85 9.63 10.69 5.34
CA HIS A 85 8.26 11.10 5.74
C HIS A 85 7.65 12.25 4.95
N GLN A 86 8.14 12.56 3.74
CA GLN A 86 7.51 13.57 2.89
C GLN A 86 6.36 12.96 2.07
N PRO A 87 5.11 13.46 2.23
CA PRO A 87 4.01 13.03 1.37
C PRO A 87 4.23 13.51 -0.06
N GLY A 88 4.19 12.56 -1.00
CA GLY A 88 4.19 12.85 -2.43
C GLY A 88 2.82 13.35 -2.92
N PRO A 89 2.67 13.48 -4.25
CA PRO A 89 1.39 13.83 -4.86
C PRO A 89 0.28 12.83 -4.47
N PRO A 90 -0.97 13.29 -4.34
CA PRO A 90 -2.09 12.43 -4.02
C PRO A 90 -2.38 11.44 -5.16
N ILE A 91 -2.42 10.15 -4.83
CA ILE A 91 -2.94 9.07 -5.67
C ILE A 91 -4.47 9.11 -5.68
N ALA A 92 -5.08 9.30 -4.51
CA ALA A 92 -6.51 9.46 -4.33
C ALA A 92 -6.83 10.33 -3.10
N GLN A 93 -8.00 10.94 -3.06
CA GLN A 93 -8.43 11.81 -1.97
C GLN A 93 -9.90 11.61 -1.64
N TRP A 94 -10.22 11.73 -0.35
CA TRP A 94 -11.59 11.64 0.16
C TRP A 94 -11.86 12.83 1.08
N PRO A 95 -12.74 13.76 0.68
CA PRO A 95 -13.07 14.93 1.49
C PRO A 95 -14.00 14.58 2.67
N ASP A 96 -14.75 13.49 2.56
CA ASP A 96 -15.75 13.08 3.52
C ASP A 96 -15.60 11.62 3.94
N ARG A 97 -16.20 11.32 5.09
CA ARG A 97 -16.17 10.02 5.74
C ARG A 97 -16.81 8.94 4.89
N ASP A 98 -17.96 9.22 4.29
CA ASP A 98 -18.79 8.16 3.72
C ASP A 98 -18.17 7.64 2.43
N ALA A 99 -17.63 8.53 1.59
CA ALA A 99 -16.82 8.16 0.43
C ALA A 99 -15.57 7.37 0.83
N PHE A 100 -14.86 7.80 1.88
CA PHE A 100 -13.69 7.08 2.39
C PHE A 100 -14.04 5.69 2.89
N VAL A 101 -15.09 5.57 3.72
CA VAL A 101 -15.50 4.30 4.34
C VAL A 101 -16.02 3.35 3.27
N ALA A 102 -16.90 3.81 2.38
CA ALA A 102 -17.35 3.02 1.24
C ALA A 102 -16.15 2.57 0.38
N PHE A 103 -15.13 3.44 0.27
CA PHE A 103 -13.95 3.07 -0.48
C PHE A 103 -13.16 1.95 0.19
N PHE A 104 -12.73 2.16 1.43
CA PHE A 104 -11.85 1.23 2.15
C PHE A 104 -12.56 -0.04 2.62
N ALA A 105 -13.87 -0.01 2.85
CA ALA A 105 -14.62 -1.20 3.30
C ALA A 105 -14.56 -2.36 2.31
N ARG A 106 -14.50 -2.07 1.00
CA ARG A 106 -14.39 -3.10 -0.06
C ARG A 106 -12.94 -3.53 -0.34
N GLN A 107 -11.95 -2.82 0.18
CA GLN A 107 -10.54 -3.13 -0.08
C GLN A 107 -10.06 -4.31 0.75
N SER A 108 -8.97 -4.94 0.32
CA SER A 108 -8.27 -6.00 1.04
C SER A 108 -6.76 -5.88 0.80
N ASP A 109 -5.96 -6.74 1.44
CA ASP A 109 -4.51 -6.80 1.18
C ASP A 109 -4.21 -7.04 -0.30
N TRP A 110 -5.01 -7.87 -0.98
CA TRP A 110 -4.96 -8.07 -2.42
C TRP A 110 -5.22 -6.78 -3.21
N THR A 111 -6.33 -6.07 -3.00
CA THR A 111 -6.66 -4.91 -3.83
C THR A 111 -5.70 -3.74 -3.57
N CYS A 112 -5.21 -3.59 -2.34
CA CYS A 112 -4.20 -2.57 -2.00
C CYS A 112 -2.78 -2.88 -2.50
N SER A 113 -2.50 -4.12 -2.93
CA SER A 113 -1.15 -4.56 -3.30
C SER A 113 -0.66 -4.08 -4.67
N GLY A 114 -1.57 -3.56 -5.51
CA GLY A 114 -1.27 -3.15 -6.88
C GLY A 114 -1.32 -4.27 -7.93
N TRP A 115 -1.83 -5.44 -7.57
CA TRP A 115 -2.02 -6.57 -8.50
C TRP A 115 -3.38 -6.62 -9.17
N GLU A 116 -4.40 -5.92 -8.65
CA GLU A 116 -5.79 -6.00 -9.12
C GLU A 116 -6.11 -4.91 -10.15
N PRO A 117 -6.23 -5.21 -11.45
CA PRO A 117 -6.54 -4.20 -12.47
C PRO A 117 -7.92 -3.56 -12.29
N ALA A 118 -8.86 -4.25 -11.65
CA ALA A 118 -10.17 -3.71 -11.35
C ALA A 118 -10.14 -2.65 -10.22
N GLU A 119 -9.02 -2.48 -9.52
CA GLU A 119 -8.82 -1.44 -8.50
C GLU A 119 -7.75 -0.43 -8.94
N PRO A 120 -8.10 0.52 -9.82
CA PRO A 120 -7.14 1.42 -10.47
C PRO A 120 -6.45 2.39 -9.51
N VAL A 121 -7.00 2.63 -8.31
CA VAL A 121 -6.35 3.48 -7.29
C VAL A 121 -5.04 2.86 -6.81
N PHE A 122 -4.96 1.52 -6.77
CA PHE A 122 -3.78 0.81 -6.30
C PHE A 122 -3.01 0.11 -7.41
N TYR A 123 -3.69 -0.27 -8.50
CA TYR A 123 -3.11 -1.01 -9.62
C TYR A 123 -1.85 -0.33 -10.17
N THR A 124 -0.86 -1.15 -10.51
CA THR A 124 0.33 -0.70 -11.22
C THR A 124 0.90 -1.82 -12.09
N ASP A 125 1.51 -1.45 -13.21
CA ASP A 125 2.31 -2.36 -14.03
C ASP A 125 3.79 -2.40 -13.61
N ASP A 126 4.22 -1.52 -12.71
CA ASP A 126 5.58 -1.52 -12.18
C ASP A 126 5.80 -2.71 -11.22
N PRO A 127 6.64 -3.69 -11.58
CA PRO A 127 6.92 -4.84 -10.74
C PRO A 127 7.63 -4.47 -9.43
N TRP A 128 8.34 -3.35 -9.36
CA TRP A 128 8.99 -2.89 -8.13
C TRP A 128 7.96 -2.34 -7.12
N ALA A 129 6.97 -1.58 -7.59
CA ALA A 129 5.94 -1.04 -6.72
C ALA A 129 4.90 -2.09 -6.28
N ARG A 130 4.69 -3.19 -7.01
CA ARG A 130 3.75 -4.25 -6.61
C ARG A 130 4.13 -4.91 -5.29
N SER A 131 3.18 -4.99 -4.36
CA SER A 131 3.34 -5.53 -3.00
C SER A 131 4.43 -4.86 -2.16
N ASN A 132 5.11 -3.82 -2.67
CA ASN A 132 6.18 -3.14 -1.97
C ASN A 132 5.60 -2.01 -1.11
N GLN A 133 5.67 -2.19 0.21
CA GLN A 133 5.24 -1.22 1.21
C GLN A 133 3.82 -0.67 0.99
N ARG A 134 2.88 -1.57 0.70
CA ARG A 134 1.46 -1.26 0.43
C ARG A 134 0.60 -1.41 1.69
N LEU A 135 -0.52 -0.71 1.74
CA LEU A 135 -1.47 -0.84 2.85
C LEU A 135 -1.97 -2.29 2.98
N THR A 136 -2.00 -2.78 4.22
CA THR A 136 -2.57 -4.07 4.59
C THR A 136 -3.48 -3.90 5.81
N ARG A 137 -4.34 -4.88 6.07
CA ARG A 137 -5.13 -4.96 7.29
C ARG A 137 -4.26 -4.80 8.52
N ALA A 138 -3.14 -5.53 8.59
CA ALA A 138 -2.27 -5.51 9.77
C ALA A 138 -1.69 -4.11 10.05
N ILE A 139 -1.36 -3.36 9.00
CA ILE A 139 -0.83 -2.00 9.12
C ILE A 139 -1.94 -1.03 9.56
N ILE A 140 -3.12 -1.16 8.96
CA ILE A 140 -4.29 -0.38 9.36
C ILE A 140 -4.60 -0.64 10.83
N GLU A 141 -4.68 -1.90 11.25
CA GLU A 141 -4.95 -2.29 12.62
C GLU A 141 -3.86 -1.84 13.59
N GLY A 142 -2.58 -1.87 13.19
CA GLY A 142 -1.46 -1.38 13.98
C GLY A 142 -1.44 0.14 14.16
N PHE A 143 -2.07 0.89 13.25
CA PHE A 143 -2.28 2.33 13.39
C PHE A 143 -3.43 2.66 14.34
N LEU A 144 -4.42 1.76 14.47
CA LEU A 144 -5.56 1.97 15.36
C LEU A 144 -5.15 1.75 16.82
N PRO A 145 -5.73 2.51 17.76
CA PRO A 145 -5.44 2.30 19.16
C PRO A 145 -6.07 1.01 19.72
N PHE A 146 -5.42 0.47 20.75
CA PHE A 146 -5.85 -0.69 21.53
C PHE A 146 -6.84 -0.28 22.63
N TRP A 147 -8.10 0.01 22.27
CA TRP A 147 -9.18 0.12 23.25
C TRP A 147 -10.55 -0.16 22.64
#